data_AF-A0A533UIK2-F1
#
_entry.id   AF-A0A533UIK2-F1
#
_cell.length_a   1.000
_cell.length_b   1.000
_cell.length_c   1.000
_cell.angle_alpha   90.00
_cell.angle_beta   90.00
_cell.angle_gamma   90.00
#
_symmetry.space_group_name_H-M   'P 1'
#
loop_
_entity.id
_entity.type
_entity.pdbx_description
1 polymer ?
#
loop_
_entity_poly.entity_id
_entity_poly.type
_entity_poly.pdbx_seq_one_letter_code
_entity_poly.pdbx_strand_id
1 'polypeptide(L)'
;MLRKPLSFFILIILGVSGVIAYTTPYLISHTTIGLEFKGGYEILYTAESLQSGKPVDKDAMLKTANILASRANSLGVSEPQVSIEGDHEIRVDLAGVSSNAQVRSIMDAQNNLPLKLTEKYSETVGGVLGKDDLKSTFWAGIIALSIILSFMIIFYRGVG
;
A
#
# COMPACT_ATOMS: atom_id res chain seq x y z
N MET A 1 -16.50 53.53 6.31
CA MET A 1 -17.54 52.61 5.84
C MET A 1 -17.00 51.31 5.20
N LEU A 2 -15.73 50.91 5.36
CA LEU A 2 -15.15 49.72 4.68
C LEU A 2 -14.45 48.68 5.59
N ARG A 3 -15.02 48.36 6.78
CA ARG A 3 -14.46 47.30 7.67
C ARG A 3 -15.11 45.92 7.51
N LYS A 4 -16.06 45.75 6.59
CA LYS A 4 -16.83 44.50 6.35
C LYS A 4 -16.25 43.45 5.37
N PRO A 5 -15.20 43.69 4.54
CA PRO A 5 -14.79 42.68 3.56
C PRO A 5 -14.08 41.47 4.21
N LEU A 6 -13.46 41.65 5.38
CA LEU A 6 -12.66 40.61 6.03
C LEU A 6 -13.52 39.52 6.70
N SER A 7 -14.63 39.88 7.35
CA SER A 7 -15.57 38.89 7.92
C SER A 7 -16.20 38.03 6.83
N PHE A 8 -16.45 38.59 5.65
CA PHE A 8 -16.92 37.83 4.49
C PHE A 8 -15.88 36.80 4.02
N PHE A 9 -14.59 37.19 3.98
CA PHE A 9 -13.49 36.29 3.64
C PHE A 9 -13.33 35.12 4.62
N ILE A 10 -13.50 35.37 5.92
CA ILE A 10 -13.47 34.33 6.97
C ILE A 10 -14.60 33.32 6.78
N LEU A 11 -15.79 33.81 6.47
CA LEU A 11 -16.97 32.96 6.28
C LEU A 11 -16.80 32.07 5.04
N ILE A 12 -16.18 32.60 3.98
CA ILE A 12 -15.80 31.81 2.81
C ILE A 12 -14.76 30.75 3.17
N ILE A 13 -13.70 31.10 3.90
CA ILE A 13 -12.65 30.14 4.28
C ILE A 13 -13.20 29.02 5.16
N LEU A 14 -14.02 29.34 6.17
CA LEU A 14 -14.68 28.35 7.01
C LEU A 14 -15.66 27.49 6.21
N GLY A 15 -16.40 28.10 5.27
CA GLY A 15 -17.28 27.38 4.36
C GLY A 15 -16.51 26.40 3.47
N VAL A 16 -15.43 26.85 2.83
CA VAL A 16 -14.57 26.02 1.97
C VAL A 16 -13.90 24.92 2.79
N SER A 17 -13.32 25.24 3.95
CA SER A 17 -12.72 24.24 4.83
C SER A 17 -13.74 23.21 5.32
N GLY A 18 -14.99 23.61 5.59
CA GLY A 18 -16.08 22.72 5.96
C GLY A 18 -16.51 21.80 4.81
N VAL A 19 -16.63 22.33 3.59
CA VAL A 19 -16.91 21.55 2.38
C VAL A 19 -15.79 20.54 2.11
N ILE A 20 -14.53 20.96 2.24
CA ILE A 20 -13.37 20.08 2.08
C ILE A 20 -13.41 18.98 3.16
N ALA A 21 -13.56 19.33 4.44
CA ALA A 21 -13.65 18.36 5.53
C ALA A 21 -14.77 17.32 5.32
N TYR A 22 -15.90 17.74 4.75
CA TYR A 22 -17.02 16.85 4.44
C TYR A 22 -16.78 15.98 3.20
N THR A 23 -16.23 16.54 2.11
CA THR A 23 -16.04 15.81 0.85
C THR A 23 -14.83 14.89 0.84
N THR A 24 -13.81 15.17 1.65
CA THR A 24 -12.55 14.41 1.68
C THR A 24 -12.73 12.92 2.02
N PRO A 25 -13.44 12.54 3.11
CA PRO A 25 -13.62 11.12 3.41
C PRO A 25 -14.35 10.37 2.28
N TYR A 26 -15.22 11.05 1.52
CA TYR A 26 -15.87 10.49 0.35
C TYR A 26 -14.89 10.22 -0.80
N LEU A 27 -13.96 11.14 -1.07
CA LEU A 27 -12.94 11.00 -2.13
C LEU A 27 -11.91 9.91 -1.78
N ILE A 28 -11.44 9.87 -0.53
CA ILE A 28 -10.42 8.88 -0.10
C ILE A 28 -11.00 7.46 -0.10
N SER A 29 -12.29 7.29 0.22
CA SER A 29 -12.92 5.96 0.29
C SER A 29 -13.20 5.34 -1.08
N HIS A 30 -13.40 6.14 -2.13
CA HIS A 30 -13.71 5.66 -3.48
C HIS A 30 -12.50 5.62 -4.43
N THR A 31 -11.33 6.03 -3.96
CA THR A 31 -10.11 6.01 -4.77
C THR A 31 -9.34 4.72 -4.52
N THR A 32 -9.15 3.92 -5.57
CA THR A 32 -8.25 2.78 -5.53
C THR A 32 -6.82 3.28 -5.43
N ILE A 33 -6.20 3.07 -4.27
CA ILE A 33 -4.80 3.45 -4.08
C ILE A 33 -3.91 2.46 -4.83
N GLY A 34 -2.87 2.98 -5.50
CA GLY A 34 -1.85 2.21 -6.19
C GLY A 34 -1.19 1.14 -5.32
N LEU A 35 -0.57 0.18 -5.98
CA LEU A 35 0.03 -0.99 -5.35
C LEU A 35 1.20 -0.62 -4.42
N GLU A 36 1.94 0.41 -4.80
CA GLU A 36 3.06 1.01 -4.07
C GLU A 36 2.68 1.59 -2.69
N PHE A 37 1.38 1.81 -2.46
CA PHE A 37 0.82 2.40 -1.24
C PHE A 37 0.03 1.42 -0.37
N LYS A 38 -0.33 0.26 -0.92
CA LYS A 38 -1.07 -0.78 -0.17
C LYS A 38 -0.15 -1.63 0.71
N GLY A 39 1.16 -1.56 0.47
CA GLY A 39 2.10 -2.52 1.05
C GLY A 39 1.83 -3.93 0.52
N GLY A 40 2.43 -4.92 1.15
CA GLY A 40 2.28 -6.28 0.72
C GLY A 40 2.91 -7.27 1.67
N TYR A 41 3.13 -8.45 1.14
CA TYR A 41 3.66 -9.58 1.88
C TYR A 41 4.78 -10.20 1.06
N GLU A 42 5.97 -10.26 1.64
CA GLU A 42 7.16 -10.86 1.03
C GLU A 42 7.39 -12.23 1.64
N ILE A 43 7.56 -13.24 0.79
CA ILE A 43 7.94 -14.59 1.23
C ILE A 43 9.16 -15.06 0.45
N LEU A 44 10.15 -15.57 1.17
CA LEU A 44 11.28 -16.26 0.56
C LEU A 44 11.16 -17.77 0.75
N TYR A 45 11.10 -18.48 -0.37
CA TYR A 45 11.11 -19.93 -0.40
C TYR A 45 12.47 -20.47 -0.81
N THR A 46 12.90 -21.53 -0.16
CA THR A 46 13.97 -22.40 -0.66
C THR A 46 13.34 -23.53 -1.46
N ALA A 47 13.73 -23.68 -2.72
CA ALA A 47 13.27 -24.74 -3.59
C ALA A 47 14.19 -25.97 -3.47
N GLU A 48 13.59 -27.11 -3.11
CA GLU A 48 14.25 -28.41 -3.06
C GLU A 48 13.74 -29.31 -4.20
N SER A 49 14.67 -30.02 -4.85
CA SER A 49 14.33 -31.01 -5.86
C SER A 49 13.63 -32.22 -5.24
N LEU A 50 12.53 -32.68 -5.84
CA LEU A 50 11.82 -33.90 -5.44
C LEU A 50 12.63 -35.19 -5.72
N GLN A 51 13.71 -35.09 -6.50
CA GLN A 51 14.63 -36.19 -6.78
C GLN A 51 15.92 -35.99 -5.98
N SER A 52 16.10 -36.81 -4.94
CA SER A 52 17.27 -36.80 -4.06
C SER A 52 18.58 -36.83 -4.87
N GLY A 53 19.37 -35.75 -4.79
CA GLY A 53 20.72 -35.67 -5.37
C GLY A 53 20.85 -35.03 -6.77
N LYS A 54 19.80 -34.44 -7.35
CA LYS A 54 19.94 -33.63 -8.58
C LYS A 54 19.94 -32.12 -8.29
N PRO A 55 20.80 -31.33 -8.95
CA PRO A 55 20.76 -29.87 -8.84
C PRO A 55 19.38 -29.35 -9.29
N VAL A 56 18.92 -28.28 -8.65
CA VAL A 56 17.65 -27.66 -9.01
C VAL A 56 17.79 -27.05 -10.40
N ASP A 57 16.96 -27.52 -11.32
CA ASP A 57 16.97 -27.06 -12.70
C ASP A 57 16.32 -25.67 -12.79
N LYS A 58 16.98 -24.74 -13.49
CA LYS A 58 16.50 -23.35 -13.62
C LYS A 58 15.16 -23.28 -14.33
N ASP A 59 14.90 -24.17 -15.29
CA ASP A 59 13.62 -24.24 -15.99
C ASP A 59 12.49 -24.72 -15.06
N ALA A 60 12.79 -25.63 -14.12
CA ALA A 60 11.84 -26.06 -13.10
C ALA A 60 11.53 -24.92 -12.11
N MET A 61 12.52 -24.11 -11.72
CA MET A 61 12.29 -22.92 -10.90
C MET A 61 11.44 -21.89 -11.62
N LEU A 62 11.73 -21.59 -12.89
CA LEU A 62 10.94 -20.66 -13.69
C LEU A 62 9.49 -21.13 -13.87
N LYS A 63 9.26 -22.43 -14.11
CA LYS A 63 7.91 -22.99 -14.17
C LYS A 63 7.17 -22.86 -12.85
N THR A 64 7.85 -23.14 -11.73
CA THR A 64 7.29 -23.00 -10.39
C THR A 64 6.93 -21.55 -10.10
N ALA A 65 7.83 -20.61 -10.42
CA ALA A 65 7.60 -19.18 -10.27
C ALA A 65 6.38 -18.69 -11.06
N ASN A 66 6.25 -19.11 -12.33
CA ASN A 66 5.10 -18.77 -13.16
C ASN A 66 3.77 -19.34 -12.63
N ILE A 67 3.80 -20.56 -12.06
CA ILE A 67 2.62 -21.16 -11.44
C ILE A 67 2.21 -20.38 -10.19
N LEU A 68 3.17 -20.00 -9.35
CA LEU A 68 2.91 -19.18 -8.16
C LEU A 68 2.30 -17.83 -8.54
N ALA A 69 2.89 -17.13 -9.50
CA ALA A 69 2.37 -15.86 -10.01
C ALA A 69 0.93 -15.99 -10.55
N SER A 70 0.67 -17.01 -11.38
CA SER A 70 -0.65 -17.24 -11.96
C SER A 70 -1.73 -17.54 -10.91
N ARG A 71 -1.36 -18.27 -9.85
CA ARG A 71 -2.27 -18.62 -8.75
C ARG A 71 -2.55 -17.43 -7.85
N ALA A 72 -1.53 -16.65 -7.50
CA ALA A 72 -1.71 -15.42 -6.75
C ALA A 72 -2.66 -14.45 -7.49
N ASN A 73 -2.49 -14.30 -8.81
CA ASN A 73 -3.41 -13.51 -9.63
C ASN A 73 -4.85 -14.05 -9.58
N SER A 74 -5.02 -15.37 -9.69
CA SER A 74 -6.35 -16.02 -9.60
C SER A 74 -7.01 -15.87 -8.23
N LEU A 75 -6.24 -15.64 -7.17
CA LEU A 75 -6.71 -15.43 -5.80
C LEU A 75 -6.96 -13.96 -5.45
N GLY A 76 -6.87 -13.07 -6.45
CA GLY A 76 -7.17 -11.65 -6.31
C GLY A 76 -5.98 -10.80 -5.84
N VAL A 77 -4.77 -11.35 -5.84
CA VAL A 77 -3.55 -10.56 -5.62
C VAL A 77 -3.27 -9.73 -6.86
N SER A 78 -3.18 -8.42 -6.70
CA SER A 78 -2.86 -7.50 -7.80
C SER A 78 -1.34 -7.53 -8.02
N GLU A 79 -0.90 -7.96 -9.20
CA GLU A 79 0.52 -7.97 -9.63
C GLU A 79 1.47 -8.75 -8.69
N PRO A 80 1.32 -10.08 -8.57
CA PRO A 80 2.31 -10.90 -7.86
C PRO A 80 3.65 -10.83 -8.58
N GLN A 81 4.70 -10.40 -7.88
CA GLN A 81 6.07 -10.46 -8.39
C GLN A 81 6.72 -11.73 -7.89
N VAL A 82 7.35 -12.47 -8.79
CA VAL A 82 8.12 -13.65 -8.43
C VAL A 82 9.49 -13.52 -9.04
N SER A 83 10.51 -13.57 -8.20
CA SER A 83 11.91 -13.49 -8.61
C SER A 83 12.67 -14.69 -8.08
N ILE A 84 13.66 -15.13 -8.85
CA ILE A 84 14.57 -16.19 -8.42
C ILE A 84 15.77 -15.48 -7.78
N GLU A 85 16.03 -15.79 -6.52
CA GLU A 85 17.17 -15.26 -5.77
C GLU A 85 18.22 -16.35 -5.53
N GLY A 86 19.49 -15.99 -5.72
CA GLY A 86 20.58 -16.94 -5.60
C GLY A 86 20.47 -18.12 -6.56
N ASP A 87 20.73 -19.32 -6.03
CA ASP A 87 20.84 -20.55 -6.84
C ASP A 87 19.65 -21.51 -6.62
N HIS A 88 18.91 -21.33 -5.51
CA HIS A 88 17.81 -22.23 -5.10
C HIS A 88 16.66 -21.49 -4.38
N GLU A 89 16.65 -20.15 -4.35
CA GLU A 89 15.65 -19.38 -3.62
C GLU A 89 14.66 -18.72 -4.59
N ILE A 90 13.38 -18.68 -4.21
CA ILE A 90 12.30 -18.05 -4.96
C ILE A 90 11.65 -17.04 -4.02
N ARG A 91 11.80 -15.76 -4.32
CA ARG A 91 11.11 -14.66 -3.64
C ARG A 91 9.77 -14.43 -4.32
N VAL A 92 8.73 -14.30 -3.50
CA VAL A 92 7.37 -14.02 -3.93
C VAL A 92 6.87 -12.79 -3.18
N ASP A 93 6.62 -11.71 -3.92
CA ASP A 93 6.06 -10.48 -3.39
C ASP A 93 4.57 -10.40 -3.77
N LEU A 94 3.72 -10.42 -2.74
CA LEU A 94 2.27 -10.40 -2.86
C LEU A 94 1.74 -9.04 -2.41
N ALA A 95 1.57 -8.13 -3.35
CA ALA A 95 1.14 -6.79 -3.02
C ALA A 95 -0.38 -6.68 -2.80
N GLY A 96 -0.78 -5.83 -1.86
CA GLY A 96 -2.17 -5.70 -1.41
C GLY A 96 -2.68 -6.85 -0.53
N VAL A 97 -1.81 -7.82 -0.17
CA VAL A 97 -2.12 -8.86 0.81
C VAL A 97 -1.58 -8.42 2.17
N SER A 98 -2.48 -8.23 3.14
CA SER A 98 -2.12 -7.76 4.49
C SER A 98 -2.43 -8.80 5.58
N SER A 99 -3.02 -9.94 5.21
CA SER A 99 -3.48 -10.95 6.15
C SER A 99 -2.74 -12.27 5.95
N ASN A 100 -2.08 -12.75 7.02
CA ASN A 100 -1.46 -14.08 7.08
C ASN A 100 -2.42 -15.20 6.65
N ALA A 101 -3.73 -15.07 6.92
CA ALA A 101 -4.71 -16.07 6.53
C ALA A 101 -4.93 -16.13 5.00
N GLN A 102 -4.88 -14.97 4.34
CA GLN A 102 -5.05 -14.87 2.89
C GLN A 102 -3.77 -15.28 2.16
N VAL A 103 -2.60 -15.01 2.73
CA VAL A 103 -1.35 -15.58 2.24
C VAL A 103 -1.39 -17.09 2.34
N ARG A 104 -1.78 -17.63 3.49
CA ARG A 104 -1.80 -19.07 3.72
C ARG A 104 -2.73 -19.81 2.77
N SER A 105 -3.87 -19.24 2.37
CA SER A 105 -4.72 -19.85 1.33
C SER A 105 -4.08 -19.82 -0.06
N ILE A 106 -3.26 -18.81 -0.38
CA ILE A 106 -2.44 -18.78 -1.60
C ILE A 106 -1.34 -19.84 -1.53
N MET A 107 -0.75 -20.05 -0.35
CA MET A 107 0.27 -21.07 -0.12
C MET A 107 -0.30 -22.49 -0.12
N ASP A 108 -1.47 -22.74 0.45
CA ASP A 108 -2.08 -24.07 0.52
C ASP A 108 -2.46 -24.59 -0.89
N ALA A 109 -2.59 -23.70 -1.87
CA ALA A 109 -2.75 -24.09 -3.27
C ALA A 109 -1.50 -24.80 -3.84
N GLN A 110 -0.32 -24.73 -3.20
CA GLN A 110 0.97 -25.27 -3.68
C GLN A 110 1.04 -26.80 -3.83
N ASN A 111 0.00 -27.54 -3.47
CA ASN A 111 -0.05 -29.01 -3.39
C ASN A 111 0.27 -29.80 -4.69
N ASN A 112 0.60 -29.13 -5.81
CA ASN A 112 0.94 -29.72 -7.12
C ASN A 112 2.15 -29.03 -7.79
N LEU A 113 3.06 -28.43 -7.03
CA LEU A 113 4.27 -27.84 -7.59
C LEU A 113 5.31 -28.92 -7.96
N PRO A 114 6.11 -28.70 -9.03
CA PRO A 114 7.17 -29.63 -9.43
C PRO A 114 8.38 -29.60 -8.49
N LEU A 115 8.43 -28.65 -7.55
CA LEU A 115 9.47 -28.49 -6.53
C LEU A 115 8.83 -28.42 -5.15
N LYS A 116 9.55 -28.93 -4.14
CA LYS A 116 9.16 -28.74 -2.74
C LYS A 116 9.66 -27.37 -2.30
N LEU A 117 8.77 -26.53 -1.80
CA LEU A 117 9.12 -25.20 -1.29
C LEU A 117 9.15 -25.23 0.24
N THR A 118 10.25 -24.77 0.82
CA THR A 118 10.39 -24.57 2.27
C THR A 118 10.45 -23.08 2.54
N GLU A 119 9.55 -22.56 3.37
CA GLU A 119 9.54 -21.13 3.75
C GLU A 119 10.75 -20.81 4.64
N LYS A 120 11.56 -19.83 4.25
CA LYS A 120 12.73 -19.37 5.01
C LYS A 120 12.38 -18.20 5.91
N TYR A 121 11.67 -17.21 5.36
CA TYR A 121 11.08 -16.11 6.11
C TYR A 121 9.87 -15.56 5.35
N SER A 122 9.03 -14.86 6.09
CA SER A 122 7.77 -14.35 5.61
C SER A 122 7.42 -13.11 6.41
N GLU A 123 7.44 -11.96 5.75
CA GLU A 123 7.25 -10.66 6.39
C GLU A 123 6.19 -9.83 5.69
N THR A 124 5.44 -9.08 6.48
CA THR A 124 4.53 -8.05 5.97
C THR A 124 5.33 -6.78 5.73
N VAL A 125 5.42 -6.34 4.48
CA VAL A 125 6.09 -5.11 4.12
C VAL A 125 5.06 -3.98 4.08
N GLY A 126 5.26 -2.97 4.91
CA GLY A 126 4.44 -1.76 4.89
C GLY A 126 4.64 -0.96 3.61
N GLY A 127 3.56 -0.40 3.06
CA GLY A 127 3.65 0.55 1.95
C GLY A 127 4.42 1.81 2.36
N VAL A 128 5.13 2.45 1.42
CA VAL A 128 5.95 3.65 1.69
C VAL A 128 5.09 4.86 2.11
N LEU A 129 3.81 4.85 1.74
CA LEU A 129 2.80 5.87 2.04
C LEU A 129 1.44 5.16 2.20
N GLY A 130 1.00 4.91 3.42
CA GLY A 130 -0.25 4.20 3.69
C GLY A 130 -1.50 5.08 3.52
N LYS A 131 -2.68 4.43 3.42
CA LYS A 131 -4.00 5.10 3.47
C LYS A 131 -4.15 6.02 4.68
N ASP A 132 -3.64 5.57 5.81
CA ASP A 132 -3.74 6.29 7.08
C ASP A 132 -2.80 7.50 7.11
N ASP A 133 -1.61 7.38 6.51
CA ASP A 133 -0.66 8.49 6.35
C ASP A 133 -1.25 9.58 5.46
N LEU A 134 -1.86 9.19 4.34
CA LEU A 134 -2.54 10.13 3.44
C LEU A 134 -3.66 10.90 4.15
N LYS A 135 -4.48 10.20 4.95
CA LYS A 135 -5.55 10.82 5.74
C LYS A 135 -5.00 11.78 6.79
N SER A 136 -3.91 11.40 7.46
CA SER A 136 -3.25 12.23 8.49
C SER A 136 -2.67 13.51 7.89
N THR A 137 -1.89 13.41 6.80
CA THR A 137 -1.34 14.57 6.10
C THR A 137 -2.42 15.51 5.60
N PHE A 138 -3.53 14.95 5.11
CA PHE A 138 -4.64 15.74 4.63
C PHE A 138 -5.28 16.61 5.73
N TRP A 139 -5.61 16.03 6.88
CA TRP A 139 -6.15 16.79 8.02
C TRP A 139 -5.13 17.78 8.58
N ALA A 140 -3.85 17.38 8.67
CA ALA A 140 -2.77 18.27 9.07
C ALA A 140 -2.65 19.50 8.15
N GLY A 141 -2.81 19.31 6.83
CA GLY A 141 -2.80 20.39 5.84
C GLY A 141 -3.94 21.40 6.05
N ILE A 142 -5.17 20.91 6.28
CA ILE A 142 -6.33 21.79 6.57
C ILE A 142 -6.11 22.61 7.83
N ILE A 143 -5.63 21.96 8.90
CA ILE A 143 -5.39 22.61 10.19
C ILE A 143 -4.29 23.65 10.05
N ALA A 144 -3.15 23.30 9.42
CA ALA A 144 -2.04 24.22 9.21
C ALA A 144 -2.47 25.45 8.39
N LEU A 145 -3.20 25.24 7.29
CA LEU A 145 -3.73 26.34 6.47
C LEU A 145 -4.67 27.24 7.28
N SER A 146 -5.56 26.65 8.08
CA SER A 146 -6.49 27.39 8.94
C SER A 146 -5.77 28.23 9.98
N ILE A 147 -4.70 27.70 10.58
CA ILE A 147 -3.87 28.42 11.56
C ILE A 147 -3.14 29.59 10.90
N ILE A 148 -2.52 29.38 9.74
CA ILE A 148 -1.80 30.44 8.99
C ILE A 148 -2.76 31.59 8.64
N LEU A 149 -3.95 31.26 8.14
CA LEU A 149 -4.97 32.26 7.80
C LEU A 149 -5.45 33.03 9.04
N SER A 150 -5.72 32.33 10.14
CA SER A 150 -6.04 32.97 11.42
C SER A 150 -4.92 33.91 11.90
N PHE A 151 -3.66 33.49 11.80
CA PHE A 151 -2.51 34.31 12.17
C PHE A 151 -2.39 35.56 11.29
N MET A 152 -2.51 35.43 9.97
CA MET A 152 -2.50 36.57 9.06
C MET A 152 -3.62 37.56 9.42
N ILE A 153 -4.81 37.08 9.76
CA ILE A 153 -5.91 37.96 10.18
C ILE A 153 -5.57 38.72 11.46
N ILE A 154 -5.04 38.05 12.49
CA ILE A 154 -4.72 38.72 13.77
C ILE A 154 -3.65 39.79 13.57
N PHE A 155 -2.59 39.46 12.82
CA PHE A 155 -1.43 40.34 12.65
C PHE A 155 -1.74 41.50 11.69
N TYR A 156 -2.35 41.22 10.53
CA TYR A 156 -2.71 42.26 9.56
C TYR A 156 -3.91 43.10 10.00
N ARG A 157 -4.71 42.66 10.98
CA ARG A 157 -5.73 43.49 11.64
C ARG A 157 -5.16 44.38 12.74
N GLY A 158 -4.04 43.99 13.36
CA GLY A 158 -3.41 44.74 14.47
C GLY A 158 -2.43 45.83 14.03
N VAL A 159 -1.88 45.72 12.81
CA VAL A 159 -0.86 46.64 12.27
C VAL A 159 -1.47 47.68 11.30
N GLY A 160 -2.80 47.79 11.21
CA GLY A 160 -3.52 48.71 10.31
C GLY A 160 -4.54 49.61 10.99
#